data_AF-C4GKL5-F1
#
_entry.id   AF-C4GKL5-F1
#
_cell.length_a   1.000
_cell.length_b   1.000
_cell.length_c   1.000
_cell.angle_alpha   90.00
_cell.angle_beta   90.00
_cell.angle_gamma   90.00
#
_symmetry.space_group_name_H-M   'P 1'
#
loop_
_entity.id
_entity.type
_entity.pdbx_description
1 polymer ?
#
loop_
_entity_poly.entity_id
_entity_poly.type
_entity_poly.pdbx_seq_one_letter_code
_entity_poly.pdbx_strand_id
1 'polypeptide(L)'
;MVNLYQILGLPYSATSDEIQAALERKQAALNAKTVKAVTEWLLVDSVRTRYDAKLRQEQPEFFQSVMVERETPSTLSLQKNETPEAQPTLQVAEEEYYVPQLWNPTAAAIWAFFLSPILGAWLHAINWRELGEKKLAEQNMYFVWGTVASGFVLMLIEAVANIEFPAVASSTAIWAAWFFPLGKKQIDFVRNEVNDDYDKKKWGKPIGLTILGLCAYVAALIAFAFLLVIAGVMRLTA
;
A
#
# COMPACT_ATOMS: atom_id res chain seq x y z
N MET A 1 8.09 -5.86 -14.82
CA MET A 1 6.74 -5.32 -15.14
C MET A 1 6.67 -4.95 -16.61
N VAL A 2 5.56 -5.27 -17.30
CA VAL A 2 5.35 -4.86 -18.71
C VAL A 2 5.02 -3.37 -18.77
N ASN A 3 5.63 -2.65 -19.71
CA ASN A 3 5.37 -1.24 -19.95
C ASN A 3 4.21 -1.07 -20.96
N LEU A 4 2.99 -0.88 -20.44
CA LEU A 4 1.76 -0.72 -21.20
C LEU A 4 1.80 0.54 -22.08
N TYR A 5 2.53 1.58 -21.67
CA TYR A 5 2.75 2.76 -22.50
C TYR A 5 3.58 2.45 -23.75
N GLN A 6 4.66 1.68 -23.62
CA GLN A 6 5.46 1.27 -24.78
C GLN A 6 4.67 0.40 -25.77
N ILE A 7 3.80 -0.49 -25.28
CA ILE A 7 2.92 -1.31 -26.12
C ILE A 7 1.96 -0.44 -26.93
N LEU A 8 1.36 0.55 -26.26
CA LEU A 8 0.48 1.52 -26.91
C LEU A 8 1.27 2.52 -27.78
N GLY A 9 2.58 2.66 -27.58
CA GLY A 9 3.42 3.65 -28.26
C GLY A 9 3.16 5.06 -27.74
N LEU A 10 2.89 5.19 -26.45
CA LEU A 10 2.55 6.45 -25.77
C LEU A 10 3.62 6.83 -24.76
N PRO A 11 3.79 8.13 -24.47
CA PRO A 11 4.57 8.59 -23.32
C PRO A 11 3.82 8.34 -22.01
N TYR A 12 4.53 8.29 -20.88
CA TYR A 12 3.91 8.17 -19.55
C TYR A 12 2.96 9.34 -19.21
N SER A 13 3.14 10.49 -19.87
CA SER A 13 2.33 11.69 -19.70
C SER A 13 1.02 11.68 -20.50
N ALA A 14 0.72 10.62 -21.25
CA ALA A 14 -0.47 10.54 -22.09
C ALA A 14 -1.76 10.66 -21.27
N THR A 15 -2.76 11.38 -21.76
CA THR A 15 -4.06 11.53 -21.06
C THR A 15 -4.89 10.23 -21.16
N SER A 16 -5.90 10.07 -20.32
CA SER A 16 -6.79 8.89 -20.36
C SER A 16 -7.51 8.79 -21.72
N ASP A 17 -7.86 9.93 -22.33
CA ASP A 17 -8.45 9.99 -23.67
C ASP A 17 -7.47 9.52 -24.76
N GLU A 18 -6.19 9.91 -24.66
CA GLU A 18 -5.14 9.48 -25.58
C GLU A 18 -4.86 7.98 -25.46
N ILE A 19 -4.91 7.44 -24.24
CA ILE A 19 -4.74 6.00 -23.96
C ILE A 19 -5.92 5.21 -24.51
N GLN A 20 -7.15 5.69 -24.32
CA GLN A 20 -8.36 5.08 -24.87
C GLN A 20 -8.32 5.07 -26.40
N ALA A 21 -7.98 6.19 -27.03
CA ALA A 21 -7.86 6.29 -28.48
C ALA A 21 -6.76 5.37 -29.05
N ALA A 22 -5.63 5.24 -28.35
CA ALA A 22 -4.57 4.32 -28.75
C ALA A 22 -4.98 2.86 -28.60
N LEU A 23 -5.74 2.53 -27.54
CA LEU A 23 -6.28 1.20 -27.31
C LEU A 23 -7.23 0.81 -28.45
N GLU A 24 -8.18 1.67 -28.82
CA GLU A 24 -9.14 1.42 -29.92
C GLU A 24 -8.44 1.19 -31.25
N ARG A 25 -7.41 2.00 -31.58
CA ARG A 25 -6.65 1.86 -32.83
C ARG A 25 -5.88 0.54 -32.91
N LYS A 26 -5.37 0.05 -31.79
CA LYS A 26 -4.52 -1.15 -31.73
C LYS A 26 -5.27 -2.40 -31.29
N GLN A 27 -6.54 -2.29 -30.90
CA GLN A 27 -7.29 -3.38 -30.26
C GLN A 27 -7.30 -4.67 -31.09
N ALA A 28 -7.42 -4.58 -32.42
CA ALA A 28 -7.41 -5.74 -33.31
C ALA A 28 -6.04 -6.46 -33.39
N ALA A 29 -4.96 -5.77 -33.03
CA ALA A 29 -3.60 -6.31 -33.01
C ALA A 29 -3.11 -6.66 -31.59
N LEU A 30 -3.84 -6.25 -30.55
CA LEU A 30 -3.51 -6.53 -29.16
C LEU A 30 -4.21 -7.79 -28.67
N ASN A 31 -3.54 -8.55 -27.80
CA ASN A 31 -4.17 -9.69 -27.15
C ASN A 31 -5.22 -9.22 -26.13
N ALA A 32 -6.24 -10.04 -25.86
CA ALA A 32 -7.34 -9.70 -24.95
C ALA A 32 -6.86 -9.35 -23.53
N LYS A 33 -5.74 -9.93 -23.09
CA LYS A 33 -5.15 -9.70 -21.78
C LYS A 33 -4.50 -8.31 -21.67
N THR A 34 -3.87 -7.84 -22.73
CA THR A 34 -3.24 -6.51 -22.83
C THR A 34 -4.31 -5.42 -22.89
N VAL A 35 -5.39 -5.67 -23.65
CA VAL A 35 -6.54 -4.76 -23.69
C VAL A 35 -7.12 -4.61 -22.28
N LYS A 36 -7.34 -5.73 -21.58
CA LYS A 36 -7.82 -5.73 -20.20
C LYS A 36 -6.87 -4.98 -19.26
N ALA A 37 -5.56 -5.23 -19.34
CA ALA A 37 -4.56 -4.56 -18.52
C ALA A 37 -4.52 -3.04 -18.75
N VAL A 38 -4.62 -2.58 -19.99
CA VAL A 38 -4.71 -1.14 -20.29
C VAL A 38 -5.96 -0.53 -19.68
N THR A 39 -7.11 -1.19 -19.81
CA THR A 39 -8.38 -0.71 -19.26
C THR A 39 -8.36 -0.66 -17.73
N GLU A 40 -7.85 -1.70 -17.07
CA GLU A 40 -7.87 -1.78 -15.61
C GLU A 40 -6.77 -0.94 -14.96
N TRP A 41 -5.62 -0.77 -15.62
CA TRP A 41 -4.44 -0.18 -14.99
C TRP A 41 -4.11 1.22 -15.51
N LEU A 42 -4.34 1.53 -16.79
CA LEU A 42 -4.03 2.85 -17.34
C LEU A 42 -5.25 3.78 -17.40
N LEU A 43 -6.46 3.25 -17.51
CA LEU A 43 -7.68 4.08 -17.57
C LEU A 43 -8.34 4.31 -16.21
N VAL A 44 -7.93 3.58 -15.16
CA VAL A 44 -8.36 3.85 -13.79
C VAL A 44 -7.30 4.69 -13.09
N ASP A 45 -7.57 5.98 -12.87
CA ASP A 45 -6.59 6.97 -12.36
C ASP A 45 -5.87 6.54 -11.06
N SER A 46 -6.60 5.91 -10.14
CA SER A 46 -6.05 5.43 -8.88
C SER A 46 -5.07 4.27 -9.07
N VAL A 47 -5.35 3.38 -10.02
CA VAL A 47 -4.50 2.23 -10.38
C VAL A 47 -3.30 2.70 -11.20
N ARG A 48 -3.52 3.63 -12.14
CA ARG A 48 -2.47 4.22 -12.98
C ARG A 48 -1.37 4.87 -12.16
N THR A 49 -1.73 5.62 -11.12
CA THR A 49 -0.75 6.25 -10.23
C THR A 49 0.20 5.23 -9.59
N ARG A 50 -0.32 4.04 -9.23
CA ARG A 50 0.45 2.94 -8.61
C ARG A 50 1.30 2.23 -9.65
N TYR A 51 0.71 1.97 -10.81
CA TYR A 51 1.37 1.43 -11.98
C TYR A 51 2.60 2.27 -12.34
N ASP A 52 2.44 3.60 -12.44
CA ASP A 52 3.50 4.55 -12.74
C ASP A 52 4.58 4.62 -11.66
N ALA A 53 4.18 4.56 -10.38
CA ALA A 53 5.13 4.56 -9.27
C ALA A 53 6.05 3.34 -9.29
N LYS A 54 5.51 2.16 -9.64
CA LYS A 54 6.26 0.91 -9.76
C LYS A 54 7.09 0.86 -11.04
N LEU A 55 6.52 1.28 -12.16
CA LEU A 55 7.24 1.37 -13.43
C LEU A 55 8.46 2.29 -13.31
N ARG A 56 8.39 3.37 -12.53
CA ARG A 56 9.52 4.27 -12.26
C ARG A 56 10.63 3.63 -11.42
N GLN A 57 10.31 2.65 -10.58
CA GLN A 57 11.31 1.89 -9.81
C GLN A 57 12.00 0.83 -10.65
N GLU A 58 11.24 0.11 -11.48
CA GLU A 58 11.77 -0.99 -12.30
C GLU A 58 12.39 -0.52 -13.61
N GLN A 59 11.89 0.58 -14.20
CA GLN A 59 12.31 1.12 -15.50
C GLN A 59 12.43 2.65 -15.46
N PRO A 60 13.39 3.20 -14.68
CA PRO A 60 13.57 4.65 -14.57
C PRO A 60 13.93 5.33 -15.90
N GLU A 61 14.61 4.61 -16.79
CA GLU A 61 15.02 5.09 -18.13
C GLU A 61 13.83 5.53 -18.99
N PHE A 62 12.67 4.85 -18.88
CA PHE A 62 11.46 5.18 -19.64
C PHE A 62 10.91 6.59 -19.30
N PHE A 63 11.20 7.08 -18.10
CA PHE A 63 10.76 8.41 -17.67
C PHE A 63 11.79 9.51 -18.00
N GLN A 64 13.02 9.12 -18.38
CA GLN A 64 14.12 10.05 -18.69
C GLN A 64 14.21 10.37 -20.18
N SER A 65 13.69 9.49 -21.05
CA SER A 65 13.83 9.57 -22.51
C SER A 65 13.10 10.74 -23.20
N VAL A 66 12.43 11.63 -22.47
CA VAL A 66 11.77 12.83 -23.05
C VAL A 66 12.73 14.03 -23.15
N MET A 67 13.90 14.00 -22.50
CA MET A 67 14.84 15.15 -22.51
C MET A 67 15.94 15.07 -23.58
N VAL A 68 16.20 13.91 -24.19
CA VAL A 68 17.34 13.75 -25.14
C VAL A 68 16.96 14.09 -26.59
N GLU A 69 15.67 14.12 -26.94
CA GLU A 69 15.24 14.34 -28.33
C GLU A 69 15.18 15.82 -28.76
N ARG A 70 15.52 16.77 -27.87
CA ARG A 70 15.50 18.21 -28.19
C ARG A 70 16.85 18.83 -28.56
N GLU A 71 17.96 18.11 -28.44
CA GLU A 71 19.29 18.67 -28.70
C GLU A 71 20.14 17.80 -29.64
N THR A 72 19.86 17.87 -30.95
CA THR A 72 20.93 17.80 -31.97
C THR A 72 20.40 18.27 -33.34
N PRO A 73 21.01 19.29 -33.97
CA PRO A 73 20.62 19.76 -35.30
C PRO A 73 21.35 18.98 -36.42
N SER A 74 20.54 18.44 -37.35
CA SER A 74 20.75 18.19 -38.79
C SER A 74 22.15 17.85 -39.35
N THR A 75 22.27 16.70 -40.04
CA THR A 75 22.85 16.63 -41.39
C THR A 75 22.25 15.46 -42.19
N LEU A 76 21.81 15.75 -43.42
CA LEU A 76 21.27 14.84 -44.43
C LEU A 76 22.32 13.82 -44.92
N SER A 77 21.90 12.56 -45.13
CA SER A 77 22.23 11.85 -46.38
C SER A 77 21.22 10.73 -46.65
N LEU A 78 20.62 10.81 -47.84
CA LEU A 78 19.81 9.75 -48.46
C LEU A 78 20.74 8.58 -48.80
N GLN A 79 20.47 7.38 -48.28
CA GLN A 79 20.88 6.16 -48.98
C GLN A 79 19.88 5.02 -48.80
N LYS A 80 19.20 4.77 -49.91
CA LYS A 80 18.42 3.61 -50.31
C LYS A 80 19.15 2.29 -50.03
N ASN A 81 18.46 1.34 -49.40
CA ASN A 81 18.52 -0.08 -49.75
C ASN A 81 17.32 -0.83 -49.15
N GLU A 82 16.46 -1.33 -50.04
CA GLU A 82 15.43 -2.33 -49.75
C GLU A 82 16.06 -3.73 -49.91
N THR A 83 15.95 -4.60 -48.92
CA THR A 83 15.92 -6.08 -49.05
C THR A 83 15.24 -6.64 -47.78
N PRO A 84 14.32 -7.62 -47.88
CA PRO A 84 13.35 -7.92 -46.82
C PRO A 84 13.93 -8.87 -45.77
N GLU A 85 14.14 -8.37 -44.56
CA GLU A 85 14.48 -9.21 -43.41
C GLU A 85 13.23 -9.60 -42.62
N ALA A 86 13.17 -10.89 -42.30
CA ALA A 86 12.07 -11.59 -41.66
C ALA A 86 11.63 -10.92 -40.35
N GLN A 87 10.30 -10.91 -40.14
CA GLN A 87 9.67 -10.50 -38.89
C GLN A 87 10.34 -11.25 -37.72
N PRO A 88 10.87 -10.55 -36.69
CA PRO A 88 11.26 -11.21 -35.47
C PRO A 88 9.98 -11.76 -34.85
N THR A 89 9.88 -13.08 -34.77
CA THR A 89 8.88 -13.74 -33.93
C THR A 89 9.18 -13.31 -32.50
N LEU A 90 8.44 -12.31 -32.03
CA LEU A 90 8.35 -11.93 -30.62
C LEU A 90 7.88 -13.18 -29.87
N GLN A 91 8.83 -13.96 -29.36
CA GLN A 91 8.56 -14.94 -28.33
C GLN A 91 8.12 -14.15 -27.11
N VAL A 92 6.80 -14.03 -26.97
CA VAL A 92 6.11 -13.42 -25.83
C VAL A 92 6.48 -14.27 -24.62
N ALA A 93 7.50 -13.83 -23.88
CA ALA A 93 7.79 -14.33 -22.55
C ALA A 93 6.50 -14.22 -21.72
N GLU A 94 6.12 -15.31 -21.03
CA GLU A 94 4.90 -15.41 -20.25
C GLU A 94 4.73 -14.16 -19.36
N GLU A 95 3.70 -13.38 -19.68
CA GLU A 95 3.34 -12.12 -19.05
C GLU A 95 3.06 -12.29 -17.53
N GLU A 96 4.06 -12.03 -16.70
CA GLU A 96 3.93 -12.02 -15.24
C GLU A 96 3.13 -10.78 -14.79
N TYR A 97 1.83 -10.98 -14.60
CA TYR A 97 0.87 -10.01 -14.06
C TYR A 97 1.12 -9.82 -12.56
N TYR A 98 1.35 -8.58 -12.12
CA TYR A 98 1.55 -8.30 -10.70
C TYR A 98 0.21 -8.08 -9.99
N VAL A 99 -0.09 -8.99 -9.07
CA VAL A 99 -1.26 -8.93 -8.19
C VAL A 99 -0.83 -8.33 -6.84
N PRO A 100 -1.52 -7.32 -6.30
CA PRO A 100 -1.21 -6.77 -4.97
C PRO A 100 -1.25 -7.87 -3.92
N GLN A 101 -0.28 -7.90 -3.02
CA GLN A 101 -0.28 -8.89 -1.94
C GLN A 101 -0.81 -8.26 -0.65
N LEU A 102 -1.99 -8.66 -0.20
CA LEU A 102 -2.67 -8.06 0.94
C LEU A 102 -3.03 -9.11 1.99
N TRP A 103 -3.04 -8.70 3.26
CA TRP A 103 -3.87 -9.39 4.23
C TRP A 103 -5.31 -8.98 4.01
N ASN A 104 -6.26 -9.91 4.15
CA ASN A 104 -7.67 -9.57 4.06
C ASN A 104 -8.01 -8.47 5.10
N PRO A 105 -8.50 -7.29 4.67
CA PRO A 105 -8.66 -6.14 5.57
C PRO A 105 -9.77 -6.35 6.61
N THR A 106 -10.80 -7.12 6.27
CA THR A 106 -11.88 -7.51 7.19
C THR A 106 -11.35 -8.43 8.28
N ALA A 107 -10.59 -9.47 7.90
CA ALA A 107 -9.97 -10.37 8.85
C ALA A 107 -8.98 -9.62 9.78
N ALA A 108 -8.20 -8.68 9.23
CA ALA A 108 -7.31 -7.83 10.02
C ALA A 108 -8.06 -7.00 11.07
N ALA A 109 -9.21 -6.42 10.72
CA ALA A 109 -10.03 -5.65 11.66
C ALA A 109 -10.64 -6.54 12.77
N ILE A 110 -11.05 -7.76 12.44
CA ILE A 110 -11.53 -8.75 13.43
C ILE A 110 -10.41 -9.16 14.38
N TRP A 111 -9.23 -9.52 13.85
CA TRP A 111 -8.09 -9.86 14.70
C TRP A 111 -7.64 -8.69 15.57
N ALA A 112 -7.75 -7.46 15.08
CA ALA A 112 -7.44 -6.27 15.85
C ALA A 112 -8.35 -6.08 17.06
N PHE A 113 -9.61 -6.51 16.98
CA PHE A 113 -10.54 -6.47 18.10
C PHE A 113 -10.13 -7.43 19.22
N PHE A 114 -9.71 -8.66 18.87
CA PHE A 114 -9.35 -9.69 19.85
C PHE A 114 -7.91 -9.62 20.37
N LEU A 115 -6.97 -9.14 19.56
CA LEU A 115 -5.55 -9.07 19.93
C LEU A 115 -5.15 -7.65 20.35
N SER A 116 -5.23 -6.71 19.41
CA SER A 116 -4.87 -5.31 19.66
C SER A 116 -5.24 -4.43 18.46
N PRO A 117 -5.77 -3.21 18.68
CA PRO A 117 -5.96 -2.22 17.62
C PRO A 117 -4.68 -1.92 16.83
N ILE A 118 -3.50 -2.08 17.46
CA ILE A 118 -2.19 -1.90 16.83
C ILE A 118 -2.00 -2.88 15.66
N LEU A 119 -2.43 -4.14 15.80
CA LEU A 119 -2.33 -5.13 14.73
C LEU A 119 -3.14 -4.70 13.50
N GLY A 120 -4.38 -4.27 13.72
CA GLY A 120 -5.27 -3.80 12.66
C GLY A 120 -4.67 -2.63 11.91
N ALA A 121 -4.28 -1.59 12.64
CA ALA A 121 -3.71 -0.38 12.05
C ALA A 121 -2.39 -0.68 11.33
N TRP A 122 -1.49 -1.45 11.93
CA TRP A 122 -0.21 -1.81 11.31
C TRP A 122 -0.38 -2.63 10.01
N LEU A 123 -1.26 -3.63 10.00
CA LEU A 123 -1.54 -4.41 8.79
C LEU A 123 -2.23 -3.57 7.72
N HIS A 124 -3.19 -2.72 8.11
CA HIS A 124 -3.84 -1.80 7.18
C HIS A 124 -2.84 -0.80 6.60
N ALA A 125 -1.84 -0.35 7.37
CA ALA A 125 -0.77 0.49 6.85
C ALA A 125 0.06 -0.22 5.78
N ILE A 126 0.44 -1.48 6.01
CA ILE A 126 1.21 -2.25 5.02
C ILE A 126 0.39 -2.51 3.76
N ASN A 127 -0.89 -2.89 3.93
CA ASN A 127 -1.81 -3.07 2.81
C ASN A 127 -1.97 -1.76 2.01
N TRP A 128 -2.11 -0.60 2.66
CA TRP A 128 -2.21 0.68 1.96
C TRP A 128 -0.93 1.03 1.20
N ARG A 129 0.23 0.68 1.75
CA ARG A 129 1.51 0.86 1.06
C ARG A 129 1.65 -0.06 -0.16
N GLU A 130 1.18 -1.30 -0.06
CA GLU A 130 1.09 -2.22 -1.22
C GLU A 130 0.16 -1.64 -2.29
N LEU A 131 -0.96 -1.05 -1.85
CA LEU A 131 -1.88 -0.31 -2.69
C LEU A 131 -1.36 1.10 -3.05
N GLY A 132 -0.10 1.47 -2.80
CA GLY A 132 0.44 2.79 -3.16
C GLY A 132 -0.19 4.02 -2.49
N GLU A 133 -1.14 3.86 -1.56
CA GLU A 133 -1.81 4.94 -0.82
C GLU A 133 -0.98 5.39 0.40
N LYS A 134 0.14 6.07 0.14
CA LYS A 134 1.13 6.45 1.17
C LYS A 134 0.51 7.22 2.34
N LYS A 135 -0.37 8.18 2.07
CA LYS A 135 -1.02 9.00 3.11
C LYS A 135 -1.90 8.16 4.04
N LEU A 136 -2.61 7.17 3.52
CA LEU A 136 -3.46 6.27 4.32
C LEU A 136 -2.61 5.27 5.11
N ALA A 137 -1.47 4.85 4.56
CA ALA A 137 -0.49 4.06 5.30
C ALA A 137 0.08 4.84 6.50
N GLU A 138 0.46 6.10 6.29
CA GLU A 138 0.97 6.98 7.35
C GLU A 138 -0.06 7.23 8.45
N GLN A 139 -1.31 7.54 8.09
CA GLN A 139 -2.39 7.74 9.06
C GLN A 139 -2.60 6.53 9.97
N ASN A 140 -2.53 5.32 9.40
CA ASN A 140 -2.60 4.09 10.18
C ASN A 140 -1.37 3.92 11.10
N MET A 141 -0.17 4.27 10.64
CA MET A 141 1.03 4.25 11.50
C MET A 141 1.00 5.29 12.61
N TYR A 142 0.43 6.49 12.38
CA TYR A 142 0.19 7.45 13.45
C TYR A 142 -0.77 6.89 14.50
N PHE A 143 -1.80 6.14 14.09
CA PHE A 143 -2.68 5.45 15.03
C PHE A 143 -1.94 4.39 15.86
N VAL A 144 -1.05 3.61 15.23
CA VAL A 144 -0.19 2.63 15.94
C VAL A 144 0.61 3.31 17.04
N TRP A 145 1.39 4.34 16.70
CA TRP A 145 2.24 5.03 17.67
C TRP A 145 1.43 5.82 18.70
N GLY A 146 0.31 6.41 18.30
CA GLY A 146 -0.62 7.08 19.19
C GLY A 146 -1.21 6.11 20.23
N THR A 147 -1.56 4.88 19.82
CA THR A 147 -2.07 3.85 20.73
C THR A 147 -1.01 3.39 21.72
N VAL A 148 0.23 3.16 21.24
CA VAL A 148 1.37 2.82 22.11
C VAL A 148 1.62 3.93 23.13
N ALA A 149 1.67 5.20 22.69
CA ALA A 149 1.88 6.33 23.57
C ALA A 149 0.72 6.49 24.58
N SER A 150 -0.53 6.25 24.14
CA SER A 150 -1.70 6.43 24.99
C SER A 150 -1.70 5.55 26.24
N GLY A 151 -1.12 4.34 26.20
CA GLY A 151 -1.10 3.50 27.42
C GLY A 151 -0.20 4.06 28.51
N PHE A 152 0.94 4.66 28.15
CA PHE A 152 1.79 5.37 29.11
C PHE A 152 1.10 6.62 29.66
N VAL A 153 0.43 7.39 28.78
CA VAL A 153 -0.31 8.59 29.18
C VAL A 153 -1.49 8.24 30.08
N LEU A 154 -2.28 7.23 29.74
CA LEU A 154 -3.40 6.77 30.56
C LEU A 154 -2.90 6.28 31.92
N MET A 155 -1.86 5.45 31.97
CA MET A 155 -1.25 5.01 33.23
C MET A 155 -0.80 6.19 34.11
N LEU A 156 -0.21 7.22 33.50
CA LEU A 156 0.18 8.43 34.23
C LEU A 156 -1.04 9.17 34.76
N ILE A 157 -2.09 9.33 33.95
CA ILE A 157 -3.35 9.98 34.38
C ILE A 157 -3.98 9.21 35.55
N GLU A 158 -4.06 7.88 35.47
CA GLU A 158 -4.59 7.06 36.57
C GLU A 158 -3.80 7.27 37.86
N ALA A 159 -2.47 7.29 37.76
CA ALA A 159 -1.58 7.50 38.90
C ALA A 159 -1.75 8.86 39.57
N VAL A 160 -1.88 9.95 38.78
CA VAL A 160 -1.93 11.31 39.32
C VAL A 160 -3.33 11.80 39.66
N ALA A 161 -4.34 11.38 38.89
CA ALA A 161 -5.72 11.83 39.04
C ALA A 161 -6.55 10.88 39.91
N ASN A 162 -6.03 9.69 40.24
CA ASN A 162 -6.76 8.66 40.97
C ASN A 162 -8.13 8.33 40.31
N ILE A 163 -8.10 8.27 38.98
CA ILE A 163 -9.22 7.85 38.11
C ILE A 163 -8.84 6.48 37.57
N GLU A 164 -9.81 5.58 37.43
CA GLU A 164 -9.59 4.26 36.80
C GLU A 164 -10.25 4.23 35.42
N PHE A 165 -9.51 3.76 34.41
CA PHE A 165 -10.07 3.49 33.08
C PHE A 165 -10.35 2.00 32.92
N PRO A 166 -11.62 1.57 32.74
CA PRO A 166 -11.94 0.15 32.56
C PRO A 166 -11.26 -0.42 31.31
N ALA A 167 -10.30 -1.33 31.49
CA ALA A 167 -9.41 -1.78 30.41
C ALA A 167 -10.13 -2.29 29.15
N VAL A 168 -11.21 -3.05 29.31
CA VAL A 168 -12.01 -3.59 28.20
C VAL A 168 -12.76 -2.48 27.45
N ALA A 169 -13.38 -1.55 28.19
CA ALA A 169 -14.11 -0.43 27.59
C ALA A 169 -13.15 0.51 26.84
N SER A 170 -12.00 0.82 27.44
CA SER A 170 -10.95 1.63 26.82
C SER A 170 -10.38 0.98 25.57
N SER A 171 -10.09 -0.33 25.62
CA SER A 171 -9.58 -1.07 24.45
C SER A 171 -10.60 -1.10 23.31
N THR A 172 -11.88 -1.29 23.64
CA THR A 172 -12.98 -1.25 22.66
C THR A 172 -13.15 0.14 22.05
N ALA A 173 -13.04 1.19 22.85
CA ALA A 173 -13.12 2.58 22.39
C ALA A 173 -11.95 2.93 21.46
N ILE A 174 -10.72 2.53 21.80
CA ILE A 174 -9.54 2.71 20.95
C ILE A 174 -9.71 1.94 19.62
N TRP A 175 -10.17 0.68 19.68
CA TRP A 175 -10.46 -0.08 18.46
C TRP A 175 -11.46 0.65 17.56
N ALA A 176 -12.57 1.13 18.12
CA ALA A 176 -13.60 1.86 17.40
C ALA A 176 -13.06 3.17 16.81
N ALA A 177 -12.25 3.92 17.58
CA ALA A 177 -11.64 5.18 17.16
C ALA A 177 -10.72 5.02 15.93
N TRP A 178 -10.12 3.83 15.73
CA TRP A 178 -9.42 3.50 14.50
C TRP A 178 -10.34 2.94 13.41
N PHE A 179 -11.21 2.01 13.79
CA PHE A 179 -11.98 1.23 12.83
C PHE A 179 -12.87 2.12 11.96
N PHE A 180 -13.61 3.07 12.55
CA PHE A 180 -14.54 3.90 11.80
C PHE A 180 -13.87 4.84 10.79
N PRO A 181 -12.86 5.65 11.16
CA PRO A 181 -12.24 6.58 10.20
C PRO A 181 -11.21 5.94 9.27
N LEU A 182 -10.54 4.86 9.67
CA LEU A 182 -9.41 4.28 8.92
C LEU A 182 -9.65 2.82 8.49
N GLY A 183 -10.00 1.95 9.43
CA GLY A 183 -10.14 0.51 9.16
C GLY A 183 -11.23 0.20 8.11
N LYS A 184 -12.41 0.80 8.25
CA LYS A 184 -13.53 0.65 7.33
C LYS A 184 -13.16 1.10 5.92
N LYS A 185 -12.36 2.17 5.78
CA LYS A 185 -11.96 2.73 4.49
C LYS A 185 -11.20 1.72 3.62
N GLN A 186 -10.32 0.91 4.20
CA GLN A 186 -9.60 -0.11 3.43
C GLN A 186 -10.51 -1.27 3.04
N ILE A 187 -11.42 -1.67 3.93
CA ILE A 187 -12.41 -2.72 3.62
C ILE A 187 -13.28 -2.29 2.43
N ASP A 188 -13.75 -1.04 2.45
CA ASP A 188 -14.58 -0.49 1.38
C ASP A 188 -13.79 -0.34 0.07
N PHE A 189 -12.55 0.16 0.13
CA PHE A 189 -11.68 0.26 -1.04
C PHE A 189 -11.37 -1.10 -1.66
N VAL A 190 -10.95 -2.09 -0.86
CA VAL A 190 -10.66 -3.42 -1.39
C VAL A 190 -11.91 -4.05 -1.98
N ARG A 191 -13.07 -3.91 -1.34
CA ARG A 191 -14.32 -4.46 -1.88
C ARG A 191 -14.75 -3.81 -3.20
N ASN A 192 -14.60 -2.50 -3.32
CA ASN A 192 -15.13 -1.74 -4.45
C ASN A 192 -14.14 -1.64 -5.64
N GLU A 193 -12.85 -1.55 -5.36
CA GLU A 193 -11.81 -1.22 -6.37
C GLU A 193 -10.90 -2.40 -6.70
N VAL A 194 -10.61 -3.27 -5.72
CA VAL A 194 -9.67 -4.40 -5.89
C VAL A 194 -10.41 -5.73 -6.07
N ASN A 195 -11.56 -5.86 -5.42
CA ASN A 195 -12.35 -7.09 -5.30
C ASN A 195 -11.47 -8.28 -4.85
N ASP A 196 -11.53 -9.42 -5.56
CA ASP A 196 -10.70 -10.59 -5.30
C ASP A 196 -9.39 -10.61 -6.13
N ASP A 197 -9.04 -9.50 -6.80
CA ASP A 197 -7.79 -9.39 -7.56
C ASP A 197 -6.60 -9.01 -6.65
N TYR A 198 -6.37 -9.80 -5.61
CA TYR A 198 -5.22 -9.69 -4.73
C TYR A 198 -4.78 -11.05 -4.16
N ASP A 199 -3.46 -11.21 -3.97
CA ASP A 199 -2.88 -12.40 -3.39
C ASP A 199 -2.91 -12.30 -1.86
N LYS A 200 -3.52 -13.32 -1.23
CA LYS A 200 -3.73 -13.34 0.22
C LYS A 200 -2.43 -13.70 0.95
N LYS A 201 -1.88 -12.73 1.71
CA LYS A 201 -0.70 -12.93 2.56
C LYS A 201 -1.01 -13.89 3.74
N LYS A 202 0.01 -14.67 4.13
CA LYS A 202 -0.06 -15.60 5.27
C LYS A 202 -0.05 -14.86 6.62
N TRP A 203 -0.70 -15.43 7.63
CA TRP A 203 -0.93 -14.78 8.94
C TRP A 203 0.10 -15.10 10.04
N GLY A 204 0.88 -16.17 9.91
CA GLY A 204 1.74 -16.63 11.02
C GLY A 204 2.75 -15.58 11.49
N LYS A 205 3.48 -14.96 10.55
CA LYS A 205 4.48 -13.91 10.86
C LYS A 205 3.87 -12.68 11.54
N PRO A 206 2.83 -12.02 10.99
CA PRO A 206 2.30 -10.83 11.64
C PRO A 206 1.67 -11.10 13.00
N ILE A 207 0.95 -12.21 13.18
CA ILE A 207 0.39 -12.57 14.49
C ILE A 207 1.51 -12.80 15.52
N GLY A 208 2.55 -13.56 15.15
CA GLY A 208 3.70 -13.80 16.03
C GLY A 208 4.44 -12.51 16.44
N LEU A 209 4.65 -11.60 15.49
CA LEU A 209 5.28 -10.30 15.77
C LEU A 209 4.39 -9.41 16.67
N THR A 210 3.08 -9.45 16.49
CA THR A 210 2.15 -8.72 17.36
C THR A 210 2.16 -9.26 18.79
N ILE A 211 2.15 -10.59 18.97
CA ILE A 211 2.22 -11.19 20.31
C ILE A 211 3.54 -10.80 20.98
N LEU A 212 4.66 -10.94 20.28
CA LEU A 212 5.97 -10.54 20.80
C LEU A 212 6.02 -9.04 21.17
N GLY A 213 5.49 -8.19 20.29
CA GLY A 213 5.40 -6.74 20.54
C GLY A 213 4.50 -6.41 21.73
N LEU A 214 3.39 -7.12 21.92
CA LEU A 214 2.50 -6.96 23.07
C LEU A 214 3.21 -7.36 24.37
N CYS A 215 3.96 -8.46 24.39
CA CYS A 215 4.77 -8.85 25.54
C CYS A 215 5.81 -7.78 25.89
N ALA A 216 6.52 -7.25 24.89
CA ALA A 216 7.50 -6.19 25.09
C ALA A 216 6.84 -4.90 25.59
N TYR A 217 5.67 -4.55 25.06
CA TYR A 217 4.91 -3.38 25.48
C TYR A 217 4.40 -3.49 26.92
N VAL A 218 3.87 -4.65 27.32
CA VAL A 218 3.46 -4.91 28.71
C VAL A 218 4.68 -4.83 29.65
N ALA A 219 5.82 -5.40 29.27
CA ALA A 219 7.05 -5.28 30.05
C ALA A 219 7.50 -3.80 30.20
N ALA A 220 7.36 -3.00 29.15
CA ALA A 220 7.66 -1.57 29.19
C ALA A 220 6.69 -0.80 30.11
N LEU A 221 5.39 -1.11 30.09
CA LEU A 221 4.41 -0.53 31.00
C LEU A 221 4.67 -0.92 32.47
N ILE A 222 5.05 -2.17 32.73
CA ILE A 222 5.44 -2.62 34.07
C ILE A 222 6.68 -1.86 34.56
N ALA A 223 7.72 -1.77 33.72
CA ALA A 223 8.92 -1.00 34.03
C ALA A 223 8.60 0.48 34.31
N PHE A 224 7.72 1.08 33.50
CA PHE A 224 7.26 2.44 33.71
C PHE A 224 6.48 2.61 35.02
N ALA A 225 5.60 1.67 35.37
CA ALA A 225 4.91 1.67 36.66
C ALA A 225 5.89 1.62 37.84
N PHE A 226 6.93 0.77 37.77
CA PHE A 226 8.00 0.75 38.79
C PHE A 226 8.70 2.09 38.92
N LEU A 227 8.99 2.78 37.81
CA LEU A 227 9.58 4.12 37.85
C LEU A 227 8.64 5.13 38.54
N LEU A 228 7.33 5.07 38.28
CA LEU A 228 6.35 5.93 38.95
C LEU A 228 6.28 5.65 40.45
N VAL A 229 6.42 4.39 40.88
CA VAL A 229 6.50 4.02 42.31
C VAL A 229 7.77 4.58 42.96
N ILE A 230 8.93 4.40 42.32
CA ILE A 230 10.21 4.93 42.81
C ILE A 230 10.16 6.46 42.92
N ALA A 231 9.51 7.13 41.96
CA ALA A 231 9.32 8.57 41.96
C ALA A 231 8.27 9.05 43.00
N GLY A 232 7.59 8.15 43.71
CA GLY A 232 6.55 8.48 44.69
C GLY A 232 5.23 8.96 44.07
N VAL A 233 5.07 8.82 42.75
CA VAL A 233 3.86 9.20 42.01
C VAL A 233 2.76 8.15 42.15
N MET A 234 3.13 6.87 42.21
CA MET A 234 2.22 5.74 42.34
C MET A 234 2.52 4.96 43.64
N ARG A 235 1.49 4.40 44.29
CA ARG A 235 1.66 3.51 45.45
C ARG A 235 1.26 2.09 45.07
N LEU A 236 2.02 1.09 45.52
CA LEU A 236 1.61 -0.31 45.43
C LEU A 236 0.47 -0.55 46.42
N THR A 237 -0.71 -0.86 45.91
CA THR A 237 -1.80 -1.39 46.74
C THR A 237 -1.54 -2.90 46.92
N ALA A 238 -1.56 -3.34 48.19
CA ALA A 238 -1.37 -4.74 48.59
C ALA A 238 -2.65 -5.56 48.41
#